data_AF-A0A0M4KDP5-F1
#
_entry.id   AF-A0A0M4KDP5-F1
#
_cell.length_a   1.000
_cell.length_b   1.000
_cell.length_c   1.000
_cell.angle_alpha   90.00
_cell.angle_beta   90.00
_cell.angle_gamma   90.00
#
_symmetry.space_group_name_H-M   'P 1'
#
loop_
_entity.id
_entity.type
_entity.pdbx_description
1 polymer ?
#
loop_
_entity_poly.entity_id
_entity_poly.type
_entity_poly.pdbx_seq_one_letter_code
_entity_poly.pdbx_strand_id
1 'polypeptide(L)'
;MTCSQALALLALVAISQQATTGCKNCIMLGKEEKAMFRAHSDACVAASRVEPRLVDAMLAGELLDEPALRKHVYCVLLKCKLISKDGKLQKAAVLGKMAARPDAKNATKVLESCADQTGDTPEDLAWNLFRCGYDKKALLFDYMPTNVASETDNNS
;
A
#
# COMPACT_ATOMS: atom_id res chain seq x y z
N MET A 1 -4.41 19.42 59.89
CA MET A 1 -5.67 18.75 60.31
C MET A 1 -6.73 19.06 59.27
N THR A 2 -7.21 18.01 58.58
CA THR A 2 -8.58 17.76 58.02
C THR A 2 -9.38 18.90 57.36
N CYS A 3 -10.22 18.74 56.33
CA CYS A 3 -10.61 17.70 55.38
C CYS A 3 -11.79 18.29 54.54
N SER A 4 -11.86 18.02 53.22
CA SER A 4 -13.08 17.95 52.36
C SER A 4 -13.96 19.22 52.15
N GLN A 5 -14.59 19.52 50.99
CA GLN A 5 -14.77 18.83 49.72
C GLN A 5 -15.29 19.82 48.63
N ALA A 6 -14.98 19.49 47.37
CA ALA A 6 -15.74 19.64 46.12
C ALA A 6 -16.35 20.99 45.68
N LEU A 7 -15.86 21.50 44.53
CA LEU A 7 -16.61 21.79 43.29
C LEU A 7 -15.74 22.69 42.39
N ALA A 8 -14.91 22.10 41.54
CA ALA A 8 -14.23 22.83 40.48
C ALA A 8 -14.72 22.29 39.13
N LEU A 9 -15.53 23.13 38.48
CA LEU A 9 -16.15 22.91 37.19
C LEU A 9 -15.11 22.64 36.10
N LEU A 10 -15.42 21.62 35.32
CA LEU A 10 -14.74 21.19 34.10
C LEU A 10 -14.71 22.32 33.06
N ALA A 11 -13.50 22.78 32.74
CA ALA A 11 -13.19 23.37 31.44
C ALA A 11 -11.76 22.97 31.05
N LEU A 12 -11.56 21.66 30.87
CA LEU A 12 -10.44 21.19 30.06
C LEU A 12 -10.80 21.55 28.62
N VAL A 13 -10.28 22.68 28.13
CA VAL A 13 -10.10 22.90 26.70
C VAL A 13 -9.11 21.83 26.26
N ALA A 14 -9.64 20.66 25.92
CA ALA A 14 -8.92 19.67 25.16
C ALA A 14 -8.61 20.34 23.82
N ILE A 15 -7.40 20.87 23.71
CA ILE A 15 -6.79 21.14 22.42
C ILE A 15 -6.64 19.75 21.78
N SER A 16 -7.70 19.25 21.16
CA SER A 16 -7.60 18.14 20.24
C SER A 16 -6.92 18.69 18.99
N GLN A 17 -5.61 18.89 19.08
CA GLN A 17 -4.77 18.66 17.91
C GLN A 17 -4.97 17.18 17.57
N GLN A 18 -6.02 16.90 16.80
CA GLN A 18 -6.04 15.69 16.00
C GLN A 18 -4.94 15.89 14.96
N ALA A 19 -3.70 15.66 15.39
CA ALA A 19 -2.68 15.21 14.47
C ALA A 19 -3.19 13.85 14.00
N THR A 20 -3.98 13.84 12.93
CA THR A 20 -4.07 12.65 12.12
C THR A 20 -2.63 12.34 11.76
N THR A 21 -2.06 11.30 12.37
CA THR A 21 -0.80 10.73 11.93
C THR A 21 -1.07 10.07 10.60
N GLY A 22 -1.34 10.89 9.58
CA GLY A 22 -1.39 10.49 8.19
C GLY A 22 -0.11 9.73 7.93
N CYS A 23 -0.25 8.53 7.40
CA CYS A 23 0.88 7.72 7.00
C CYS A 23 1.75 8.55 6.05
N LYS A 24 2.91 9.00 6.54
CA LYS A 24 3.78 9.96 5.85
C LYS A 24 4.26 9.44 4.48
N ASN A 25 4.15 8.13 4.24
CA ASN A 25 4.65 7.44 3.05
C ASN A 25 3.55 6.70 2.26
N CYS A 26 2.27 6.82 2.64
CA CYS A 26 1.22 6.06 1.97
C CYS A 26 0.87 6.63 0.60
N ILE A 27 0.64 5.74 -0.37
CA ILE A 27 0.13 6.09 -1.69
C ILE A 27 -1.39 5.99 -1.67
N MET A 28 -2.09 7.13 -1.74
CA MET A 28 -3.56 7.15 -1.72
C MET A 28 -4.13 6.92 -3.11
N LEU A 29 -4.48 5.69 -3.48
CA LEU A 29 -5.05 5.43 -4.80
C LEU A 29 -6.49 5.98 -4.93
N GLY A 30 -6.74 6.78 -5.96
CA GLY A 30 -8.07 7.21 -6.34
C GLY A 30 -8.91 6.06 -6.90
N LYS A 31 -10.17 6.36 -7.23
CA LYS A 31 -11.12 5.38 -7.78
C LYS A 31 -10.63 4.79 -9.11
N GLU A 32 -10.03 5.62 -9.95
CA GLU A 32 -9.55 5.21 -11.27
C GLU A 32 -8.35 4.26 -11.17
N GLU A 33 -7.37 4.56 -10.33
CA GLU A 33 -6.20 3.69 -10.16
C GLU A 33 -6.57 2.35 -9.53
N LYS A 34 -7.54 2.34 -8.60
CA LYS A 34 -8.12 1.11 -8.04
C LYS A 34 -8.80 0.27 -9.12
N ALA A 35 -9.60 0.89 -9.99
CA ALA A 35 -10.27 0.19 -11.08
C ALA A 35 -9.25 -0.39 -12.09
N MET A 36 -8.21 0.38 -12.42
CA MET A 36 -7.12 -0.05 -13.29
C MET A 36 -6.33 -1.23 -12.69
N PHE A 37 -6.01 -1.16 -11.39
CA PHE A 37 -5.34 -2.27 -10.70
C PHE A 37 -6.18 -3.54 -10.76
N ARG A 38 -7.49 -3.46 -10.47
CA ARG A 38 -8.42 -4.61 -10.55
C ARG A 38 -8.48 -5.19 -11.95
N ALA A 39 -8.66 -4.36 -12.97
CA ALA A 39 -8.69 -4.81 -14.36
C ALA A 39 -7.39 -5.54 -14.77
N HIS A 40 -6.22 -5.06 -14.29
CA HIS A 40 -4.95 -5.75 -14.53
C HIS A 40 -4.80 -7.04 -13.72
N SER A 41 -5.27 -7.07 -12.47
CA SER A 41 -5.32 -8.26 -11.62
C SER A 41 -6.18 -9.35 -12.26
N ASP A 42 -7.42 -9.03 -12.68
CA ASP A 42 -8.33 -9.95 -13.36
C ASP A 42 -7.69 -10.55 -14.62
N ALA A 43 -7.05 -9.70 -15.44
CA ALA A 43 -6.34 -10.12 -16.63
C ALA A 43 -5.09 -10.99 -16.36
N CYS A 44 -4.63 -11.07 -15.11
CA CYS A 44 -3.46 -11.83 -14.70
C CYS A 44 -3.81 -13.16 -14.02
N VAL A 45 -5.07 -13.39 -13.62
CA VAL A 45 -5.50 -14.63 -12.95
C VAL A 45 -5.17 -15.87 -13.79
N ALA A 46 -5.55 -15.87 -15.07
CA ALA A 46 -5.32 -17.02 -15.94
C ALA A 46 -3.83 -17.35 -16.15
N ALA A 47 -2.98 -16.33 -16.27
CA ALA A 47 -1.55 -16.50 -16.50
C ALA A 47 -0.80 -16.95 -15.24
N SER A 48 -1.18 -16.40 -14.09
CA SER A 48 -0.55 -16.70 -12.80
C SER A 48 -1.07 -18.00 -12.17
N ARG A 49 -2.30 -18.41 -12.52
CA ARG A 49 -3.06 -19.47 -11.83
C ARG A 49 -3.17 -19.23 -10.32
N VAL A 50 -3.16 -17.97 -9.91
CA VAL A 50 -3.32 -17.60 -8.50
C VAL A 50 -4.71 -18.02 -8.01
N GLU A 51 -4.77 -18.56 -6.81
CA GLU A 51 -6.05 -18.83 -6.16
C GLU A 51 -6.66 -17.50 -5.68
N PRO A 52 -7.97 -17.26 -5.86
CA PRO A 52 -8.63 -16.03 -5.43
C PRO A 52 -8.31 -15.65 -3.98
N ARG A 53 -8.29 -16.63 -3.07
CA ARG A 53 -7.97 -16.42 -1.65
C ARG A 53 -6.60 -15.77 -1.40
N LEU A 54 -5.60 -16.01 -2.26
CA LEU A 54 -4.27 -15.42 -2.10
C LEU A 54 -4.26 -13.96 -2.55
N VAL A 55 -5.04 -13.64 -3.57
CA VAL A 55 -5.24 -12.26 -4.01
C VAL A 55 -6.05 -11.51 -2.96
N ASP A 56 -7.13 -12.11 -2.45
CA ASP A 56 -7.95 -11.52 -1.38
C ASP A 56 -7.13 -11.30 -0.10
N ALA A 57 -6.29 -12.25 0.31
CA ALA A 57 -5.39 -12.08 1.45
C ALA A 57 -4.37 -10.95 1.21
N MET A 58 -3.74 -10.91 0.04
CA MET A 58 -2.83 -9.80 -0.31
C MET A 58 -3.55 -8.45 -0.26
N LEU A 59 -4.77 -8.41 -0.79
CA LEU A 59 -5.69 -7.29 -0.72
C LEU A 59 -6.26 -7.06 0.68
N ALA A 60 -6.06 -7.95 1.65
CA ALA A 60 -6.38 -7.76 3.05
C ALA A 60 -5.16 -7.28 3.86
N GLY A 61 -4.01 -7.05 3.20
CA GLY A 61 -2.75 -6.73 3.85
C GLY A 61 -1.97 -7.96 4.36
N GLU A 62 -2.37 -9.17 3.96
CA GLU A 62 -1.72 -10.42 4.29
C GLU A 62 -0.93 -10.95 3.09
N LEU A 63 0.38 -10.68 3.07
CA LEU A 63 1.26 -11.14 2.00
C LEU A 63 1.73 -12.58 2.26
N LEU A 64 1.05 -13.52 1.62
CA LEU A 64 1.44 -14.94 1.61
C LEU A 64 2.42 -15.19 0.46
N ASP A 65 3.64 -15.62 0.77
CA ASP A 65 4.67 -15.88 -0.25
C ASP A 65 4.44 -17.22 -0.97
N GLU A 66 3.56 -17.18 -1.95
CA GLU A 66 3.19 -18.32 -2.78
C GLU A 66 3.68 -18.12 -4.22
N PRO A 67 4.23 -19.15 -4.90
CA PRO A 67 4.72 -19.02 -6.27
C PRO A 67 3.69 -18.47 -7.27
N ALA A 68 2.42 -18.84 -7.11
CA ALA A 68 1.34 -18.33 -7.95
C ALA A 68 1.03 -16.84 -7.67
N LEU A 69 1.15 -16.40 -6.41
CA LEU A 69 0.98 -14.99 -6.06
C LEU A 69 2.15 -14.13 -6.58
N ARG A 70 3.40 -14.61 -6.53
CA ARG A 70 4.55 -13.92 -7.14
C ARG A 70 4.34 -13.67 -8.63
N LYS A 71 3.92 -14.72 -9.35
CA LYS A 71 3.57 -14.62 -10.79
C LYS A 71 2.45 -13.62 -11.03
N HIS A 72 1.45 -13.58 -10.15
CA HIS A 72 0.36 -12.63 -10.23
C HIS A 72 0.87 -11.19 -10.07
N VAL A 73 1.63 -10.91 -9.02
CA VAL A 73 2.23 -9.60 -8.76
C VAL A 73 3.12 -9.16 -9.92
N TYR A 74 3.99 -10.04 -10.41
CA TYR A 74 4.82 -9.76 -11.60
C TYR A 74 3.96 -9.37 -12.81
N CYS A 75 2.93 -10.16 -13.14
CA CYS A 75 2.04 -9.87 -14.25
C CYS A 75 1.34 -8.51 -14.11
N VAL A 76 0.84 -8.20 -12.91
CA VAL A 76 0.16 -6.92 -12.64
C VAL A 76 1.12 -5.75 -12.78
N LEU A 77 2.30 -5.82 -12.15
CA LEU A 77 3.31 -4.77 -12.24
C LEU A 77 3.79 -4.54 -13.68
N LEU A 78 3.90 -5.61 -14.47
CA LEU A 78 4.25 -5.54 -15.88
C LEU A 78 3.16 -4.86 -16.71
N LYS A 79 1.88 -5.23 -16.51
CA LYS A 79 0.73 -4.59 -17.18
C LYS A 79 0.59 -3.11 -16.80
N CYS A 80 0.85 -2.79 -15.52
CA CYS A 80 0.92 -1.42 -15.02
C CYS A 80 2.12 -0.65 -15.59
N LYS A 81 3.04 -1.29 -16.31
CA LYS A 81 4.31 -0.72 -16.81
C LYS A 81 5.18 -0.13 -15.71
N LEU A 82 5.14 -0.72 -14.51
CA LEU A 82 5.98 -0.33 -13.37
C LEU A 82 7.31 -1.07 -13.37
N ILE A 83 7.37 -2.24 -14.02
CA ILE A 83 8.57 -3.03 -14.18
C ILE A 83 8.80 -3.40 -15.65
N SER A 84 10.04 -3.76 -16.01
CA SER A 84 10.36 -4.43 -17.27
C SER A 84 10.13 -5.94 -17.18
N LYS A 85 10.27 -6.62 -18.33
CA LYS A 85 10.21 -8.09 -18.45
C LYS A 85 11.29 -8.83 -17.64
N ASP A 86 12.34 -8.14 -17.23
CA ASP A 86 13.38 -8.68 -16.35
C ASP A 86 13.08 -8.47 -14.85
N GLY A 87 11.91 -7.90 -14.51
CA GLY A 87 11.46 -7.67 -13.14
C GLY A 87 11.89 -6.34 -12.54
N LYS A 88 12.73 -5.54 -13.23
CA LYS A 88 13.30 -4.30 -12.69
C LYS A 88 12.33 -3.12 -12.72
N LEU A 89 12.38 -2.28 -11.69
CA LEU A 89 11.59 -1.07 -11.58
C LEU A 89 11.91 -0.08 -12.71
N GLN A 90 10.87 0.35 -13.44
CA GLN A 90 10.93 1.37 -14.48
C GLN A 90 10.78 2.76 -13.85
N LYS A 91 11.87 3.28 -13.25
CA LYS A 91 11.87 4.55 -12.49
C LYS A 91 11.20 5.71 -13.21
N ALA A 92 11.50 5.90 -14.50
CA ALA A 92 10.90 6.97 -15.30
C ALA A 92 9.37 6.81 -15.48
N ALA A 93 8.90 5.58 -15.65
CA ALA A 93 7.46 5.29 -15.78
C ALA A 93 6.72 5.52 -14.45
N VAL A 94 7.35 5.15 -13.33
CA VAL A 94 6.83 5.43 -11.98
C VAL A 94 6.73 6.93 -11.76
N LEU A 95 7.82 7.68 -12.02
CA LEU A 95 7.84 9.14 -11.91
C LEU A 95 6.74 9.80 -12.74
N GLY A 96 6.58 9.39 -14.01
CA GLY A 96 5.53 9.91 -14.88
C GLY A 96 4.12 9.64 -14.35
N LYS A 97 3.86 8.44 -13.83
CA LYS A 97 2.57 8.08 -13.22
C LYS A 97 2.31 8.80 -11.91
N MET A 98 3.37 9.13 -11.16
CA MET A 98 3.26 9.80 -9.87
C MET A 98 3.21 11.32 -9.99
N ALA A 99 3.68 11.92 -11.09
CA ALA A 99 3.89 13.38 -11.22
C ALA A 99 2.65 14.24 -10.90
N ALA A 100 1.45 13.75 -11.19
CA ALA A 100 0.20 14.48 -10.92
C ALA A 100 -0.34 14.28 -9.49
N ARG A 101 0.33 13.49 -8.65
CA ARG A 101 -0.19 13.07 -7.35
C ARG A 101 0.36 13.92 -6.20
N PRO A 102 -0.46 14.23 -5.18
CA PRO A 102 0.00 15.00 -4.02
C PRO A 102 1.02 14.25 -3.15
N ASP A 103 1.01 12.92 -3.19
CA ASP A 103 1.91 12.03 -2.44
C ASP A 103 3.19 11.64 -3.21
N ALA A 104 3.35 12.14 -4.45
CA ALA A 104 4.36 11.72 -5.41
C ALA A 104 5.78 11.69 -4.85
N LYS A 105 6.17 12.75 -4.13
CA LYS A 105 7.55 12.88 -3.63
C LYS A 105 7.93 11.77 -2.64
N ASN A 106 7.01 11.40 -1.75
CA ASN A 106 7.27 10.37 -0.74
C ASN A 106 7.16 8.98 -1.37
N ALA A 107 6.15 8.77 -2.21
CA ALA A 107 5.94 7.57 -3.00
C ALA A 107 7.16 7.19 -3.84
N THR A 108 7.65 8.13 -4.65
CA THR A 108 8.83 7.97 -5.50
C THR A 108 10.07 7.64 -4.68
N LYS A 109 10.33 8.38 -3.60
CA LYS A 109 11.51 8.15 -2.76
C LYS A 109 11.52 6.73 -2.17
N VAL A 110 10.37 6.23 -1.74
CA VAL A 110 10.25 4.88 -1.22
C VAL A 110 10.48 3.84 -2.32
N LEU A 111 9.82 3.99 -3.47
CA LEU A 111 9.97 3.06 -4.60
C LEU A 111 11.42 3.04 -5.13
N GLU A 112 12.08 4.20 -5.20
CA GLU A 112 13.50 4.30 -5.54
C GLU A 112 14.40 3.58 -4.53
N SER A 113 14.10 3.69 -3.23
CA SER A 113 14.82 2.94 -2.18
C SER A 113 14.62 1.42 -2.27
N CYS A 114 13.61 0.98 -3.03
CA CYS A 114 13.33 -0.42 -3.32
C CYS A 114 13.81 -0.85 -4.71
N ALA A 115 14.49 0.00 -5.48
CA ALA A 115 14.84 -0.34 -6.86
C ALA A 115 15.92 -1.43 -6.98
N ASP A 116 16.75 -1.59 -5.94
CA ASP A 116 17.91 -2.48 -5.95
C ASP A 116 17.61 -3.86 -5.34
N GLN A 117 16.33 -4.28 -5.35
CA GLN A 117 15.99 -5.65 -4.99
C GLN A 117 16.62 -6.66 -5.95
N THR A 118 16.75 -7.90 -5.51
CA THR A 118 17.31 -9.02 -6.28
C THR A 118 16.35 -10.20 -6.25
N GLY A 119 16.49 -11.15 -7.18
CA GLY A 119 15.74 -12.40 -7.21
C GLY A 119 16.31 -13.36 -8.25
N ASP A 120 16.06 -14.65 -8.07
CA ASP A 120 16.55 -15.70 -8.98
C ASP A 120 15.82 -15.66 -10.33
N THR A 121 14.56 -15.21 -10.32
CA THR A 121 13.72 -15.01 -11.51
C THR A 121 13.17 -13.58 -11.58
N PRO A 122 12.70 -13.12 -12.76
CA PRO A 122 11.98 -11.85 -12.87
C PRO A 122 10.78 -11.74 -11.92
N GLU A 123 10.09 -12.86 -11.67
CA GLU A 123 8.98 -12.95 -10.73
C GLU A 123 9.43 -12.75 -9.28
N ASP A 124 10.56 -13.36 -8.89
CA ASP A 124 11.13 -13.18 -7.55
C ASP A 124 11.60 -11.75 -7.32
N LEU A 125 12.24 -11.16 -8.33
CA LEU A 125 12.65 -9.76 -8.27
C LEU A 125 11.45 -8.82 -8.13
N ALA A 126 10.40 -9.03 -8.94
CA ALA A 126 9.19 -8.22 -8.88
C ALA A 126 8.45 -8.39 -7.54
N TRP A 127 8.44 -9.61 -7.00
CA TRP A 127 7.90 -9.89 -5.67
C TRP A 127 8.68 -9.17 -4.57
N ASN A 128 10.01 -9.22 -4.58
CA ASN A 128 10.85 -8.56 -3.58
C ASN A 128 10.72 -7.03 -3.67
N LEU A 129 10.63 -6.49 -4.88
CA LEU A 129 10.30 -5.08 -5.12
C LEU A 129 8.94 -4.70 -4.52
N PHE A 130 7.92 -5.52 -4.78
CA PHE A 130 6.58 -5.31 -4.25
C PHE A 130 6.56 -5.36 -2.71
N ARG A 131 7.19 -6.36 -2.10
CA ARG A 131 7.32 -6.48 -0.65
C ARG A 131 8.03 -5.29 -0.03
N CYS A 132 9.14 -4.83 -0.60
CA CYS A 132 9.84 -3.65 -0.11
C CYS A 132 8.93 -2.40 -0.13
N GLY A 133 8.17 -2.20 -1.21
CA GLY A 133 7.21 -1.11 -1.30
C GLY A 133 6.04 -1.25 -0.31
N TYR A 134 5.57 -2.49 -0.10
CA TYR A 134 4.54 -2.83 0.88
C TYR A 134 4.98 -2.54 2.32
N ASP A 135 6.15 -3.05 2.73
CA ASP A 135 6.72 -2.89 4.08
C ASP A 135 6.98 -1.41 4.42
N LYS A 136 7.38 -0.63 3.41
CA LYS A 136 7.59 0.82 3.53
C LYS A 136 6.31 1.64 3.37
N LYS A 137 5.16 0.97 3.26
CA LYS A 137 3.82 1.54 3.15
C LYS A 137 3.55 2.31 1.86
N ALA A 138 4.45 2.25 0.87
CA ALA A 138 4.27 2.93 -0.40
C ALA A 138 3.34 2.16 -1.35
N LEU A 139 3.26 0.85 -1.30
CA LEU A 139 2.32 0.10 -2.16
C LEU A 139 1.00 -0.22 -1.46
N LEU A 140 0.70 0.44 -0.34
CA LEU A 140 -0.59 0.33 0.33
C LEU A 140 -1.63 1.03 -0.53
N PHE A 141 -2.47 0.25 -1.18
CA PHE A 141 -3.68 0.74 -1.82
C PHE A 141 -4.75 0.86 -0.71
N ASP A 142 -5.68 1.83 -0.75
CA ASP A 142 -6.82 1.78 0.20
C ASP A 142 -7.73 0.55 0.00
N TYR A 143 -7.42 -0.28 -1.00
CA TYR A 143 -8.05 -1.59 -1.17
C TYR A 143 -7.38 -2.68 -0.32
N MET A 144 -6.20 -2.41 0.25
CA MET A 144 -5.53 -3.18 1.30
C MET A 144 -5.91 -2.57 2.66
N PRO A 145 -6.84 -3.15 3.44
CA PRO A 145 -7.06 -2.72 4.80
C PRO A 145 -5.73 -2.87 5.52
N THR A 146 -5.21 -1.76 6.02
CA THR A 146 -4.17 -1.85 7.01
C THR A 146 -4.81 -2.49 8.22
N ASN A 147 -4.38 -3.68 8.64
CA ASN A 147 -4.59 -4.16 10.00
C ASN A 147 -3.76 -3.29 10.97
N VAL A 148 -3.99 -1.99 10.93
CA VAL A 148 -3.91 -1.08 12.05
C VAL A 148 -5.38 -0.81 12.32
N ALA A 149 -5.89 -1.34 13.42
CA ALA A 149 -7.22 -0.99 13.90
C ALA A 149 -7.37 0.55 13.90
N SER A 150 -8.04 1.08 12.89
CA SER A 150 -8.94 2.20 13.13
C SER A 150 -10.23 1.55 13.60
N GLU A 151 -10.29 1.37 14.91
CA GLU A 151 -11.57 1.30 15.61
C GLU A 151 -12.49 2.35 14.99
N THR A 152 -13.68 1.88 14.59
CA THR A 152 -14.96 2.54 14.73
C THR A 152 -14.91 4.06 14.83
N ASP A 153 -15.45 4.75 13.82
CA ASP A 153 -16.55 5.70 14.04
C ASP A 153 -17.10 6.23 12.71
N ASN A 154 -18.35 5.84 12.43
CA ASN A 154 -19.49 6.65 11.97
C ASN A 154 -19.23 7.70 10.85
N ASN A 155 -20.03 7.83 9.79
CA ASN A 155 -21.47 7.96 9.81
C ASN A 155 -21.98 8.22 8.37
N SER A 156 -23.08 7.61 7.96
CA SER A 156 -24.29 8.35 7.59
C SER A 156 -25.51 7.46 7.58
#